data_AF-A0A921KF60-F1
#
_entry.id   AF-A0A921KF60-F1
#
_cell.length_a   1.000
_cell.length_b   1.000
_cell.length_c   1.000
_cell.angle_alpha   90.00
_cell.angle_beta   90.00
_cell.angle_gamma   90.00
#
_symmetry.space_group_name_H-M   'P 1'
#
loop_
_entity.id
_entity.type
_entity.pdbx_description
1 polymer ?
#
loop_
_entity_poly.entity_id
_entity_poly.type
_entity_poly.pdbx_seq_one_letter_code
_entity_poly.pdbx_strand_id
1 'polypeptide(L)'
;MQKKLSFSSYLAIGLMLFALFFGAGNLIFPAQLGQYAGTNMWLAIIGFLVTGVGLPFLGILAMGFSGSQNLQQLASRIHPVYAVVFTSLLYLTIGPFFAAPRTGAVAFDIGISPFISEEYIQSASIIFTLLFFGLTLWLSLNPAKIVDRVGKILSPALIVLLLALLVLVIVKPMGVIQPPQGDYTSGALIKGVMEGYNTMDALASLVFGIIVINAIRSMGVTNKREILKATAKAGAVATTFLAIIYVGIAYLGATSTELFGLFDTGGPVLSGASSHYLGTFGLVMLAVVILLACLTTSIGLVTACAEYFNTIMPKISYKVFVIFFS
;
A
#
# COMPACT_ATOMS: atom_id res chain seq x y z
N MET A 1 -12.41 33.80 7.10
CA MET A 1 -11.02 33.81 6.59
C MET A 1 -10.70 32.44 5.99
N GLN A 2 -10.18 32.38 4.76
CA GLN A 2 -9.77 31.12 4.14
C GLN A 2 -8.46 30.64 4.77
N LYS A 3 -8.50 29.58 5.58
CA LYS A 3 -7.30 29.01 6.19
C LYS A 3 -6.55 28.19 5.13
N LYS A 4 -5.52 28.78 4.52
CA LYS A 4 -4.62 28.05 3.62
C LYS A 4 -3.71 27.16 4.46
N LEU A 5 -3.64 25.88 4.12
CA LEU A 5 -2.72 24.94 4.76
C LEU A 5 -1.27 25.28 4.36
N SER A 6 -0.34 25.06 5.28
CA SER A 6 1.09 25.23 5.00
C SER A 6 1.62 24.07 4.15
N PHE A 7 2.78 24.27 3.51
CA PHE A 7 3.45 23.19 2.77
C PHE A 7 3.72 21.97 3.66
N SER A 8 4.14 22.20 4.91
CA SER A 8 4.35 21.13 5.90
C SER A 8 3.09 20.31 6.16
N SER A 9 1.91 20.93 6.17
CA SER A 9 0.63 20.22 6.31
C SER A 9 0.33 19.34 5.09
N TYR A 10 0.58 19.84 3.88
CA TYR A 10 0.39 19.04 2.66
C TYR A 10 1.35 17.85 2.61
N LEU A 11 2.60 18.07 3.01
CA LEU A 11 3.61 17.01 3.10
C LEU A 11 3.20 15.95 4.13
N ALA A 12 2.75 16.34 5.33
CA ALA A 12 2.32 15.41 6.36
C ALA A 12 1.11 14.56 5.93
N ILE A 13 0.09 15.19 5.34
CA ILE A 13 -1.09 14.46 4.83
C ILE A 13 -0.72 13.58 3.64
N GLY A 14 0.15 14.06 2.75
CA GLY A 14 0.65 13.29 1.62
C GLY A 14 1.47 12.07 2.05
N LEU A 15 2.33 12.21 3.08
CA LEU A 15 3.08 11.09 3.64
C LEU A 15 2.17 10.09 4.37
N MET A 16 1.14 10.55 5.07
CA MET A 16 0.12 9.69 5.65
C MET A 16 -0.60 8.89 4.56
N LEU A 17 -1.02 9.56 3.48
CA LEU A 17 -1.70 8.92 2.36
C LEU A 17 -0.79 7.93 1.63
N PHE A 18 0.47 8.31 1.42
CA PHE A 18 1.49 7.40 0.92
C PHE A 18 1.56 6.15 1.80
N ALA A 19 1.67 6.30 3.12
CA ALA A 19 1.76 5.17 4.05
C ALA A 19 0.53 4.25 4.02
N LEU A 20 -0.66 4.81 3.80
CA LEU A 20 -1.89 4.02 3.69
C LEU A 20 -1.91 3.15 2.44
N PHE A 21 -1.42 3.67 1.30
CA PHE A 21 -1.26 2.86 0.10
C PHE A 21 -0.05 1.95 0.20
N PHE A 22 1.08 2.43 0.70
CA PHE A 22 2.37 1.78 0.61
C PHE A 22 2.50 0.57 1.55
N GLY A 23 1.88 -0.54 1.15
CA GLY A 23 1.92 -1.84 1.81
C GLY A 23 2.61 -2.93 0.98
N ALA A 24 2.46 -4.16 1.43
CA ALA A 24 3.08 -5.36 0.88
C ALA A 24 2.95 -5.56 -0.65
N GLY A 25 1.74 -5.38 -1.19
CA GLY A 25 1.47 -5.58 -2.62
C GLY A 25 2.22 -4.60 -3.51
N ASN A 26 2.48 -3.42 -2.99
CA ASN A 26 3.09 -2.29 -3.69
C ASN A 26 4.61 -2.41 -3.82
N LEU A 27 5.21 -3.40 -3.15
CA LEU A 27 6.62 -3.73 -3.25
C LEU A 27 6.84 -4.93 -4.18
N ILE A 28 6.01 -5.97 -4.07
CA ILE A 28 6.23 -7.23 -4.79
C ILE A 28 5.88 -7.16 -6.27
N PHE A 29 4.80 -6.48 -6.66
CA PHE A 29 4.42 -6.42 -8.07
C PHE A 29 5.44 -5.68 -8.93
N PRO A 30 5.91 -4.46 -8.58
CA PRO A 30 6.91 -3.79 -9.41
C PRO A 30 8.22 -4.57 -9.46
N ALA A 31 8.62 -5.27 -8.39
CA ALA A 31 9.85 -6.06 -8.35
C ALA A 31 9.77 -7.25 -9.33
N GLN A 32 8.67 -7.98 -9.30
CA GLN A 32 8.42 -9.09 -10.22
C GLN A 32 8.25 -8.59 -11.66
N LEU A 33 7.46 -7.53 -11.86
CA LEU A 33 7.28 -6.89 -13.16
C LEU A 33 8.63 -6.49 -13.75
N GLY A 34 9.53 -5.94 -12.95
CA GLY A 34 10.89 -5.61 -13.37
C GLY A 34 11.65 -6.82 -13.90
N GLN A 35 11.64 -7.94 -13.17
CA GLN A 35 12.32 -9.16 -13.60
C GLN A 35 11.77 -9.72 -14.92
N TYR A 36 10.45 -9.83 -15.05
CA TYR A 36 9.85 -10.43 -16.25
C TYR A 36 9.83 -9.47 -17.45
N ALA A 37 9.71 -8.17 -17.21
CA ALA A 37 9.67 -7.18 -18.28
C ALA A 37 11.06 -6.92 -18.88
N GLY A 38 12.13 -7.07 -18.11
CA GLY A 38 13.49 -6.96 -18.62
C GLY A 38 13.70 -5.67 -19.43
N THR A 39 14.17 -5.77 -20.66
CA THR A 39 14.38 -4.60 -21.54
C THR A 39 13.09 -3.82 -21.87
N ASN A 40 11.91 -4.43 -21.73
CA ASN A 40 10.60 -3.78 -21.89
C ASN A 40 10.06 -3.15 -20.58
N MET A 41 10.86 -3.11 -19.51
CA MET A 41 10.46 -2.57 -18.20
C MET A 41 9.80 -1.19 -18.29
N TRP A 42 10.31 -0.27 -19.12
CA TRP A 42 9.75 1.08 -19.22
C TRP A 42 8.29 1.10 -19.68
N LEU A 43 7.93 0.26 -20.65
CA LEU A 43 6.53 0.14 -21.08
C LEU A 43 5.67 -0.50 -20.00
N ALA A 44 6.19 -1.54 -19.34
CA ALA A 44 5.49 -2.22 -18.26
C ALA A 44 5.23 -1.30 -17.06
N ILE A 45 6.24 -0.55 -16.61
CA ILE A 45 6.10 0.33 -15.46
C ILE A 45 5.19 1.53 -15.77
N ILE A 46 5.19 2.05 -17.00
CA ILE A 46 4.21 3.07 -17.41
C ILE A 46 2.78 2.51 -17.27
N GLY A 47 2.54 1.29 -17.75
CA GLY A 47 1.25 0.62 -17.59
C GLY A 47 0.86 0.44 -16.12
N PHE A 48 1.82 -0.01 -15.30
CA PHE A 48 1.65 -0.16 -13.86
C PHE A 48 1.30 1.15 -13.18
N LEU A 49 1.94 2.26 -13.55
CA LEU A 49 1.67 3.58 -12.96
C LEU A 49 0.28 4.12 -13.31
N VAL A 50 -0.27 3.78 -14.49
CA VAL A 50 -1.63 4.19 -14.87
C VAL A 50 -2.66 3.69 -13.84
N THR A 51 -2.57 2.42 -13.45
CA THR A 51 -3.55 1.78 -12.56
C THR A 51 -3.12 1.76 -11.10
N GLY A 52 -1.84 1.57 -10.81
CA GLY A 52 -1.29 1.52 -9.45
C GLY A 52 -1.04 2.89 -8.81
N VAL A 53 -1.04 3.98 -9.58
CA VAL A 53 -0.86 5.35 -9.07
C VAL A 53 -1.92 6.30 -9.59
N GLY A 54 -2.17 6.29 -10.91
CA GLY A 54 -3.12 7.18 -11.57
C GLY A 54 -4.56 6.97 -11.11
N LEU A 55 -5.06 5.73 -11.16
CA LEU A 55 -6.43 5.42 -10.69
C LEU A 55 -6.65 5.74 -9.20
N PRO A 56 -5.76 5.36 -8.26
CA PRO A 56 -5.89 5.76 -6.86
C PRO A 56 -5.95 7.28 -6.68
N PHE A 57 -5.10 8.02 -7.41
CA PHE A 57 -5.12 9.48 -7.37
C PHE A 57 -6.48 10.04 -7.84
N LEU A 58 -7.00 9.52 -8.95
CA LEU A 58 -8.31 9.89 -9.47
C LEU A 58 -9.43 9.55 -8.48
N GLY A 59 -9.37 8.41 -7.79
CA GLY A 59 -10.33 8.03 -6.76
C GLY A 59 -10.35 9.02 -5.59
N ILE A 60 -9.18 9.45 -5.11
CA ILE A 60 -9.08 10.48 -4.07
C ILE A 60 -9.66 11.81 -4.54
N LEU A 61 -9.35 12.22 -5.78
CA LEU A 61 -9.91 13.44 -6.36
C LEU A 61 -11.43 13.35 -6.50
N ALA A 62 -11.95 12.20 -6.92
CA ALA A 62 -13.39 11.96 -7.03
C ALA A 62 -14.08 12.08 -5.65
N MET A 63 -13.47 11.53 -4.60
CA MET A 63 -13.98 11.69 -3.23
C MET A 63 -13.94 13.16 -2.79
N GLY A 64 -12.83 13.87 -3.03
CA GLY A 64 -12.70 15.29 -2.71
C GLY A 64 -13.71 16.17 -3.46
N PHE A 65 -13.94 15.87 -4.73
CA PHE A 65 -14.88 16.58 -5.60
C PHE A 65 -16.34 16.31 -5.21
N SER A 66 -16.64 15.07 -4.79
CA SER A 66 -18.00 14.69 -4.40
C SER A 66 -18.55 15.53 -3.26
N GLY A 67 -17.68 15.95 -2.32
CA GLY A 67 -18.09 16.61 -1.08
C GLY A 67 -18.87 15.71 -0.13
N SER A 68 -18.95 14.40 -0.39
CA SER A 68 -19.58 13.43 0.50
C SER A 68 -18.78 13.27 1.79
N GLN A 69 -19.47 12.87 2.86
CA GLN A 69 -18.88 12.60 4.18
C GLN A 69 -18.27 11.21 4.26
N ASN A 70 -18.82 10.26 3.50
CA ASN A 70 -18.33 8.89 3.39
C ASN A 70 -18.69 8.28 2.02
N LEU A 71 -18.20 7.06 1.78
CA LEU A 71 -18.38 6.36 0.51
C LEU A 71 -19.84 5.95 0.29
N GLN A 72 -20.52 5.51 1.35
CA GLN A 72 -21.94 5.16 1.29
C GLN A 72 -22.79 6.37 0.82
N GLN A 73 -22.52 7.57 1.31
CA GLN A 73 -23.22 8.78 0.87
C GLN A 73 -22.91 9.14 -0.60
N LEU A 74 -21.71 8.83 -1.10
CA LEU A 74 -21.43 8.98 -2.52
C LEU A 74 -22.23 7.97 -3.34
N ALA A 75 -22.20 6.70 -2.94
CA ALA A 75 -22.91 5.63 -3.64
C ALA A 75 -24.45 5.75 -3.54
N SER A 76 -24.98 6.46 -2.53
CA SER A 76 -26.42 6.68 -2.38
C SER A 76 -27.01 7.59 -3.46
N ARG A 77 -26.18 8.26 -4.26
CA ARG A 77 -26.62 8.99 -5.47
C ARG A 77 -27.18 8.06 -6.55
N ILE A 78 -26.81 6.78 -6.53
CA ILE A 78 -27.36 5.75 -7.41
C ILE A 78 -28.64 5.20 -6.80
N HIS A 79 -28.53 4.56 -5.62
CA HIS A 79 -29.68 4.06 -4.85
C HIS A 79 -29.24 3.74 -3.40
N PRO A 80 -30.09 3.92 -2.37
CA PRO A 80 -29.71 3.63 -0.97
C PRO A 80 -29.28 2.19 -0.72
N VAL A 81 -29.97 1.21 -1.34
CA VAL A 81 -29.61 -0.22 -1.20
C VAL A 81 -28.28 -0.51 -1.89
N TYR A 82 -28.07 0.03 -3.09
CA TYR A 82 -26.80 -0.10 -3.79
C TYR A 82 -25.65 0.44 -2.94
N ALA A 83 -25.85 1.59 -2.30
CA ALA A 83 -24.84 2.22 -1.46
C ALA A 83 -24.38 1.34 -0.31
N VAL A 84 -25.32 0.72 0.40
CA VAL A 84 -25.01 -0.20 1.50
C VAL A 84 -24.30 -1.43 0.97
N VAL A 85 -24.83 -2.07 -0.08
CA VAL A 85 -24.25 -3.31 -0.64
C VAL A 85 -22.84 -3.06 -1.17
N PHE A 86 -22.66 -2.04 -2.03
CA PHE A 86 -21.37 -1.70 -2.61
C PHE A 86 -20.33 -1.35 -1.56
N THR A 87 -20.69 -0.48 -0.60
CA THR A 87 -19.75 -0.04 0.43
C THR A 87 -19.38 -1.19 1.36
N SER A 88 -20.34 -2.03 1.75
CA SER A 88 -20.06 -3.23 2.56
C SER A 88 -19.16 -4.22 1.83
N LEU A 89 -19.43 -4.52 0.55
CA LEU A 89 -18.57 -5.40 -0.24
C LEU A 89 -17.17 -4.84 -0.38
N LEU A 90 -17.04 -3.54 -0.65
CA LEU A 90 -15.74 -2.91 -0.78
C LEU A 90 -14.93 -3.02 0.52
N TYR A 91 -15.52 -2.69 1.69
CA TYR A 91 -14.84 -2.85 2.98
C TYR A 91 -14.48 -4.30 3.27
N LEU A 92 -15.37 -5.26 3.01
CA LEU A 92 -15.08 -6.68 3.22
C LEU A 92 -13.93 -7.18 2.31
N THR A 93 -13.90 -6.76 1.05
CA THR A 93 -12.83 -7.12 0.11
C THR A 93 -11.49 -6.52 0.52
N ILE A 94 -11.43 -5.22 0.81
CA ILE A 94 -10.15 -4.60 1.20
C ILE A 94 -9.70 -5.04 2.59
N GLY A 95 -10.63 -5.31 3.51
CA GLY A 95 -10.30 -5.76 4.87
C GLY A 95 -10.09 -7.26 4.94
N PRO A 96 -11.03 -8.00 5.57
CA PRO A 96 -10.83 -9.39 5.99
C PRO A 96 -10.66 -10.40 4.85
N PHE A 97 -11.20 -10.14 3.65
CA PHE A 97 -11.27 -11.18 2.61
C PHE A 97 -10.08 -11.22 1.66
N PHE A 98 -9.36 -10.12 1.49
CA PHE A 98 -8.26 -10.08 0.52
C PHE A 98 -7.03 -9.31 1.00
N ALA A 99 -7.15 -7.99 1.21
CA ALA A 99 -5.93 -7.20 1.40
C ALA A 99 -5.30 -7.43 2.78
N ALA A 100 -6.08 -7.59 3.87
CA ALA A 100 -5.51 -7.89 5.18
C ALA A 100 -4.80 -9.27 5.21
N PRO A 101 -5.41 -10.40 4.81
CA PRO A 101 -4.70 -11.69 4.70
C PRO A 101 -3.42 -11.61 3.87
N ARG A 102 -3.47 -10.88 2.75
CA ARG A 102 -2.31 -10.65 1.89
C ARG A 102 -1.19 -9.91 2.60
N THR A 103 -1.49 -8.92 3.43
CA THR A 103 -0.45 -8.21 4.19
C THR A 103 0.30 -9.15 5.14
N GLY A 104 -0.40 -10.07 5.82
CA GLY A 104 0.22 -11.08 6.67
C GLY A 104 1.09 -12.05 5.87
N ALA A 105 0.60 -12.53 4.72
CA ALA A 105 1.35 -13.45 3.86
C ALA A 105 2.66 -12.83 3.35
N VAL A 106 2.62 -11.59 2.86
CA VAL A 106 3.81 -10.91 2.34
C VAL A 106 4.75 -10.49 3.49
N ALA A 107 4.20 -10.14 4.65
CA ALA A 107 5.00 -9.86 5.83
C ALA A 107 5.83 -11.06 6.27
N PHE A 108 5.26 -12.26 6.18
CA PHE A 108 5.98 -13.51 6.40
C PHE A 108 7.00 -13.77 5.28
N ASP A 109 6.57 -13.74 4.02
CA ASP A 109 7.37 -14.12 2.86
C ASP A 109 8.66 -13.30 2.72
N ILE A 110 8.57 -11.98 2.95
CA ILE A 110 9.73 -11.09 2.81
C ILE A 110 10.44 -10.87 4.15
N GLY A 111 9.67 -10.82 5.25
CA GLY A 111 10.21 -10.39 6.55
C GLY A 111 10.74 -11.52 7.41
N ILE A 112 10.20 -12.73 7.31
CA ILE A 112 10.52 -13.83 8.23
C ILE A 112 11.06 -15.04 7.48
N SER A 113 10.46 -15.42 6.35
CA SER A 113 10.86 -16.58 5.54
C SER A 113 12.37 -16.64 5.26
N PRO A 114 13.07 -15.51 4.93
CA PRO A 114 14.51 -15.55 4.67
C PRO A 114 15.38 -15.94 5.88
N PHE A 115 14.82 -15.98 7.09
CA PHE A 115 15.51 -16.37 8.32
C PHE A 115 15.14 -17.78 8.81
N ILE A 116 14.25 -18.47 8.09
CA ILE A 116 13.71 -19.77 8.47
C ILE A 116 14.14 -20.83 7.44
N SER A 117 14.62 -21.98 7.91
CA SER A 117 14.92 -23.11 7.04
C SER A 117 13.66 -23.67 6.38
N GLU A 118 13.76 -24.16 5.15
CA GLU A 118 12.62 -24.63 4.34
C GLU A 118 11.72 -25.64 5.06
N GLU A 119 12.30 -26.54 5.86
CA GLU A 119 11.59 -27.54 6.66
C GLU A 119 10.57 -26.94 7.64
N TYR A 120 10.85 -25.75 8.17
CA TYR A 120 10.02 -25.08 9.18
C TYR A 120 9.13 -23.97 8.62
N ILE A 121 9.16 -23.71 7.30
CA ILE A 121 8.41 -22.60 6.70
C ILE A 121 6.90 -22.71 6.99
N GLN A 122 6.32 -23.90 6.85
CA GLN A 122 4.90 -24.09 7.07
C GLN A 122 4.48 -23.83 8.53
N SER A 123 5.20 -24.40 9.51
CA SER A 123 4.90 -24.19 10.92
C SER A 123 5.16 -22.74 11.35
N ALA A 124 6.25 -22.13 10.86
CA ALA A 124 6.58 -20.74 11.10
C ALA A 124 5.50 -19.79 10.53
N SER A 125 4.96 -20.08 9.33
CA SER A 125 3.91 -19.26 8.71
C SER A 125 2.63 -19.21 9.54
N ILE A 126 2.22 -20.33 10.15
CA ILE A 126 1.02 -20.41 10.99
C ILE A 126 1.22 -19.61 12.27
N ILE A 127 2.36 -19.81 12.94
CA ILE A 127 2.71 -19.08 14.17
C ILE A 127 2.80 -17.58 13.89
N PHE A 128 3.49 -17.20 12.82
CA PHE A 128 3.63 -15.82 12.42
C PHE A 128 2.28 -15.18 12.13
N THR A 129 1.41 -15.85 11.37
CA THR A 129 0.07 -15.36 11.04
C THR A 129 -0.75 -15.10 12.30
N LEU A 130 -0.76 -16.04 13.26
CA LEU A 130 -1.44 -15.86 14.54
C LEU A 130 -0.89 -14.68 15.34
N LEU A 131 0.43 -14.52 15.39
CA LEU A 131 1.07 -13.39 16.08
C LEU A 131 0.79 -12.05 15.38
N PHE A 132 0.86 -12.02 14.05
CA PHE A 132 0.66 -10.83 13.23
C PHE A 132 -0.77 -10.32 13.32
N PHE A 133 -1.77 -11.20 13.18
CA PHE A 133 -3.17 -10.82 13.32
C PHE A 133 -3.60 -10.63 14.78
N GLY A 134 -3.00 -11.35 15.73
CA GLY A 134 -3.16 -11.06 17.16
C GLY A 134 -2.66 -9.66 17.53
N LEU A 135 -1.52 -9.25 16.96
CA LEU A 135 -0.99 -7.89 17.11
C LEU A 135 -1.88 -6.87 16.41
N THR A 136 -2.32 -7.15 15.17
CA THR A 136 -3.28 -6.31 14.43
C THR A 136 -4.55 -6.09 15.24
N LEU A 137 -5.11 -7.15 15.82
CA LEU A 137 -6.30 -7.12 16.67
C LEU A 137 -6.09 -6.21 17.87
N TRP A 138 -5.05 -6.49 18.67
CA TRP A 138 -4.76 -5.75 19.89
C TRP A 138 -4.58 -4.25 19.63
N LEU A 139 -3.88 -3.93 18.55
CA LEU A 139 -3.63 -2.57 18.11
C LEU A 139 -4.91 -1.89 17.58
N SER A 140 -5.74 -2.60 16.83
CA SER A 140 -7.00 -2.08 16.27
C SER A 140 -8.05 -1.78 17.34
N LEU A 141 -7.97 -2.37 18.53
CA LEU A 141 -8.88 -2.05 19.64
C LEU A 141 -8.74 -0.61 20.16
N ASN A 142 -7.62 0.08 19.88
CA ASN A 142 -7.37 1.47 20.30
C ASN A 142 -6.76 2.31 19.15
N PRO A 143 -7.55 2.66 18.12
CA PRO A 143 -7.05 3.26 16.88
C PRO A 143 -6.36 4.62 17.06
N ALA A 144 -6.82 5.43 18.03
CA ALA A 144 -6.38 6.80 18.23
C ALA A 144 -4.88 6.98 18.52
N LYS A 145 -4.20 5.98 19.11
CA LYS A 145 -2.76 6.07 19.43
C LYS A 145 -1.84 5.59 18.31
N ILE A 146 -2.37 4.90 17.31
CA ILE A 146 -1.58 4.18 16.30
C ILE A 146 -1.35 5.02 15.07
N VAL A 147 -2.42 5.61 14.52
CA VAL A 147 -2.35 6.50 13.35
C VAL A 147 -1.31 7.61 13.58
N ASP A 148 -1.24 8.12 14.81
CA ASP A 148 -0.29 9.16 15.21
C ASP A 148 1.18 8.69 15.29
N ARG A 149 1.45 7.45 15.72
CA ARG A 149 2.83 6.95 15.88
C ARG A 149 3.38 6.35 14.59
N VAL A 150 2.52 5.66 13.86
CA VAL A 150 2.84 4.99 12.61
C VAL A 150 3.15 6.01 11.50
N GLY A 151 2.23 6.94 11.26
CA GLY A 151 2.35 7.87 10.13
C GLY A 151 3.45 8.92 10.31
N LYS A 152 3.73 9.34 11.54
CA LYS A 152 4.69 10.42 11.82
C LYS A 152 6.15 9.97 11.85
N ILE A 153 6.42 8.72 12.26
CA ILE A 153 7.80 8.24 12.49
C ILE A 153 8.14 7.10 11.54
N LEU A 154 7.25 6.12 11.36
CA LEU A 154 7.57 4.93 10.57
C LEU A 154 7.59 5.27 9.08
N SER A 155 6.57 5.95 8.55
CA SER A 155 6.49 6.22 7.11
C SER A 155 7.69 7.00 6.54
N PRO A 156 8.18 8.07 7.19
CA PRO A 156 9.40 8.74 6.73
C PRO A 156 10.63 7.83 6.79
N ALA A 157 10.78 7.02 7.85
CA ALA A 157 11.90 6.09 7.97
C ALA A 157 11.87 5.02 6.86
N LEU A 158 10.70 4.45 6.58
CA LEU A 158 10.50 3.47 5.50
C LEU A 158 10.93 4.04 4.14
N ILE A 159 10.49 5.26 3.82
CA ILE A 159 10.85 5.95 2.56
C ILE A 159 12.35 6.15 2.48
N VAL A 160 12.99 6.64 3.54
CA VAL A 160 14.44 6.92 3.53
C VAL A 160 15.23 5.63 3.30
N LEU A 161 14.90 4.54 3.99
CA LEU A 161 15.60 3.26 3.84
C LEU A 161 15.43 2.67 2.45
N LEU A 162 14.22 2.72 1.90
CA LEU A 162 13.95 2.25 0.55
C LEU A 162 14.64 3.12 -0.50
N LEU A 163 14.58 4.44 -0.39
CA LEU A 163 15.29 5.33 -1.30
C LEU A 163 16.79 5.10 -1.25
N ALA A 164 17.37 4.85 -0.07
CA ALA A 164 18.78 4.49 0.05
C ALA A 164 19.12 3.20 -0.71
N LEU A 165 18.30 2.15 -0.57
CA LEU A 165 18.45 0.90 -1.33
C LEU A 165 18.32 1.15 -2.84
N LEU A 166 17.33 1.93 -3.27
CA LEU A 166 17.12 2.24 -4.69
C LEU A 166 18.25 3.07 -5.29
N VAL A 167 18.84 4.00 -4.52
CA VAL A 167 20.04 4.74 -4.94
C VAL A 167 21.21 3.78 -5.16
N LEU A 168 21.42 2.79 -4.27
CA LEU A 168 22.47 1.79 -4.46
C LEU A 168 22.27 0.98 -5.74
N VAL A 169 21.02 0.60 -6.06
CA VAL A 169 20.67 -0.11 -7.30
C VAL A 169 21.00 0.72 -8.54
N ILE A 170 20.72 2.03 -8.50
CA ILE A 170 21.01 2.92 -9.64
C ILE A 170 22.52 3.14 -9.80
N VAL A 171 23.25 3.31 -8.70
CA VAL A 171 24.69 3.60 -8.72
C VAL A 171 25.51 2.35 -9.07
N LYS A 172 25.08 1.17 -8.60
CA LYS A 172 25.79 -0.10 -8.76
C LYS A 172 24.78 -1.21 -9.09
N PRO A 173 24.24 -1.26 -10.32
CA PRO A 173 23.25 -2.27 -10.70
C PRO A 173 23.80 -3.70 -10.51
N MET A 174 22.92 -4.63 -10.11
CA MET A 174 23.28 -6.04 -9.83
C MET A 174 23.77 -6.79 -11.08
N GLY A 175 23.29 -6.39 -12.25
CA GLY A 175 23.58 -7.03 -13.52
C GLY A 175 22.95 -6.28 -14.68
N VAL A 176 23.20 -6.80 -15.87
CA VAL A 176 22.64 -6.34 -17.14
C VAL A 176 21.19 -6.81 -17.23
N ILE A 177 20.33 -5.88 -17.66
CA ILE A 177 18.90 -6.16 -17.87
C ILE A 177 18.74 -7.24 -18.95
N GLN A 178 18.03 -8.31 -18.62
CA GLN A 178 17.78 -9.44 -19.50
C GLN A 178 16.58 -9.20 -20.45
N PRO A 179 16.42 -10.00 -21.53
CA PRO A 179 15.25 -9.92 -22.41
C PRO A 179 13.92 -10.18 -21.67
N PRO A 180 12.80 -9.60 -22.14
CA PRO A 180 11.46 -9.83 -21.58
C PRO A 180 11.03 -11.29 -21.69
N GLN A 181 10.18 -11.72 -20.77
CA GLN A 181 9.65 -13.09 -20.69
C GLN A 181 8.11 -13.09 -20.65
N GLY A 182 7.51 -14.15 -21.20
CA GLY A 182 6.05 -14.34 -21.20
C GLY A 182 5.29 -13.19 -21.85
N ASP A 183 4.20 -12.75 -21.21
CA ASP A 183 3.29 -11.70 -21.70
C ASP A 183 3.98 -10.34 -21.90
N TYR A 184 5.15 -10.12 -21.30
CA TYR A 184 5.91 -8.88 -21.45
C TYR A 184 6.66 -8.77 -22.78
N THR A 185 6.75 -9.85 -23.56
CA THR A 185 7.39 -9.84 -24.90
C THR A 185 6.58 -9.05 -25.92
N SER A 186 5.26 -9.24 -25.96
CA SER A 186 4.35 -8.62 -26.94
C SER A 186 3.37 -7.62 -26.33
N GLY A 187 3.17 -7.65 -24.99
CA GLY A 187 2.11 -6.92 -24.31
C GLY A 187 2.56 -6.19 -23.03
N ALA A 188 3.82 -5.78 -22.91
CA ALA A 188 4.40 -5.21 -21.69
C ALA A 188 3.54 -4.12 -21.04
N LEU A 189 3.02 -3.17 -21.82
CA LEU A 189 2.15 -2.09 -21.32
C LEU A 189 0.86 -2.63 -20.69
N ILE A 190 0.16 -3.52 -21.40
CA ILE A 190 -1.13 -4.08 -20.94
C ILE A 190 -0.91 -4.96 -19.71
N LYS A 191 0.14 -5.77 -19.72
CA LYS A 191 0.50 -6.58 -18.54
C LYS A 191 0.83 -5.70 -17.34
N GLY A 192 1.58 -4.61 -17.56
CA GLY A 192 1.82 -3.58 -16.55
C GLY A 192 0.53 -2.99 -15.97
N VAL A 193 -0.43 -2.63 -16.82
CA VAL A 193 -1.76 -2.14 -16.40
C VAL A 193 -2.46 -3.14 -15.47
N MET A 194 -2.41 -4.44 -15.79
CA MET A 194 -3.00 -5.49 -14.96
C MET A 194 -2.28 -5.65 -13.62
N GLU A 195 -0.95 -5.63 -13.62
CA GLU A 195 -0.18 -5.70 -12.37
C GLU A 195 -0.43 -4.50 -11.46
N GLY A 196 -0.55 -3.30 -12.04
CA GLY A 196 -0.90 -2.10 -11.28
C GLY A 196 -2.32 -2.17 -10.71
N TYR A 197 -3.26 -2.80 -11.42
CA TYR A 197 -4.62 -3.04 -10.92
C TYR A 197 -4.62 -4.02 -9.73
N ASN A 198 -3.78 -5.05 -9.77
CA ASN A 198 -3.67 -6.06 -8.71
C ASN A 198 -3.17 -5.50 -7.37
N THR A 199 -2.65 -4.27 -7.33
CA THR A 199 -2.32 -3.56 -6.07
C THR A 199 -3.56 -3.34 -5.21
N MET A 200 -4.75 -3.27 -5.82
CA MET A 200 -6.04 -2.95 -5.18
C MET A 200 -6.14 -1.51 -4.63
N ASP A 201 -5.13 -0.67 -4.87
CA ASP A 201 -5.09 0.71 -4.39
C ASP A 201 -6.24 1.55 -4.96
N ALA A 202 -6.72 1.23 -6.16
CA ALA A 202 -7.84 1.93 -6.77
C ALA A 202 -9.13 1.81 -5.92
N LEU A 203 -9.43 0.62 -5.40
CA LEU A 203 -10.59 0.41 -4.52
C LEU A 203 -10.36 1.06 -3.15
N ALA A 204 -9.16 0.89 -2.59
CA ALA A 204 -8.80 1.49 -1.30
C ALA A 204 -8.83 3.02 -1.32
N SER A 205 -8.54 3.65 -2.47
CA SER A 205 -8.52 5.10 -2.63
C SER A 205 -9.84 5.79 -2.32
N LEU A 206 -10.98 5.11 -2.55
CA LEU A 206 -12.30 5.62 -2.22
C LEU A 206 -12.50 5.73 -0.71
N VAL A 207 -11.91 4.80 0.05
CA VAL A 207 -11.94 4.77 1.52
C VAL A 207 -10.91 5.75 2.09
N PHE A 208 -9.67 5.67 1.63
CA PHE A 208 -8.58 6.52 2.13
C PHE A 208 -8.77 7.99 1.76
N GLY A 209 -9.45 8.28 0.65
CA GLY A 209 -9.85 9.65 0.28
C GLY A 209 -10.68 10.33 1.37
N ILE A 210 -11.56 9.60 2.06
CA ILE A 210 -12.37 10.13 3.17
C ILE A 210 -11.49 10.44 4.38
N ILE A 211 -10.54 9.57 4.70
CA ILE A 211 -9.60 9.77 5.81
C ILE A 211 -8.82 11.08 5.58
N VAL A 212 -8.32 11.30 4.36
CA VAL A 212 -7.62 12.53 3.97
C VAL A 212 -8.53 13.76 4.08
N ILE A 213 -9.77 13.67 3.59
CA ILE A 213 -10.74 14.78 3.68
C ILE A 213 -11.03 15.12 5.14
N ASN A 214 -11.20 14.12 6.00
CA ASN A 214 -11.47 14.31 7.43
C ASN A 214 -10.24 14.89 8.17
N ALA A 215 -9.03 14.46 7.81
CA ALA A 215 -7.79 15.08 8.31
C ALA A 215 -7.68 16.55 7.90
N ILE A 216 -8.02 16.90 6.66
CA ILE A 216 -8.04 18.30 6.20
C ILE A 216 -9.09 19.12 6.97
N ARG A 217 -10.27 18.54 7.21
CA ARG A 217 -11.36 19.18 7.98
C ARG A 217 -10.97 19.43 9.44
N SER A 218 -10.29 18.48 10.08
CA SER A 218 -9.86 18.63 11.48
C SER A 218 -8.83 19.76 11.66
N MET A 219 -8.09 20.14 10.61
CA MET A 219 -7.21 21.30 10.60
C MET A 219 -7.95 22.66 10.45
N GLY A 220 -9.27 22.62 10.31
CA GLY A 220 -10.15 23.79 10.24
C GLY A 220 -10.51 24.23 8.81
N VAL A 221 -10.23 23.40 7.79
CA VAL A 221 -10.62 23.70 6.40
C VAL A 221 -12.05 23.20 6.15
N THR A 222 -12.99 24.11 5.99
CA THR A 222 -14.43 23.78 5.82
C THR A 222 -14.96 24.02 4.41
N ASN A 223 -14.29 24.84 3.61
CA ASN A 223 -14.74 25.18 2.25
C ASN A 223 -14.45 24.02 1.28
N LYS A 224 -15.48 23.52 0.58
CA LYS A 224 -15.38 22.41 -0.39
C LYS A 224 -14.27 22.61 -1.44
N ARG A 225 -14.12 23.81 -1.98
CA ARG A 225 -13.12 24.10 -3.02
C ARG A 225 -11.70 24.04 -2.45
N GLU A 226 -11.52 24.48 -1.21
CA GLU A 226 -10.22 24.41 -0.53
C GLU A 226 -9.89 22.99 -0.05
N ILE A 227 -10.90 22.21 0.37
CA ILE A 227 -10.75 20.77 0.63
C ILE A 227 -10.27 20.07 -0.64
N LEU A 228 -10.94 20.26 -1.78
CA LEU A 228 -10.53 19.65 -3.05
C LEU A 228 -9.09 20.01 -3.44
N LYS A 229 -8.71 21.30 -3.35
CA LYS A 229 -7.32 21.72 -3.63
C LYS A 229 -6.33 21.09 -2.67
N ALA A 230 -6.66 21.02 -1.38
CA ALA A 230 -5.80 20.43 -0.37
C ALA A 230 -5.63 18.92 -0.59
N THR A 231 -6.73 18.22 -0.88
CA THR A 231 -6.75 16.81 -1.24
C THR A 231 -5.94 16.55 -2.50
N ALA A 232 -6.07 17.38 -3.54
CA ALA A 232 -5.28 17.26 -4.76
C ALA A 232 -3.78 17.43 -4.53
N LYS A 233 -3.38 18.44 -3.74
CA LYS A 233 -1.97 18.68 -3.41
C LYS A 233 -1.38 17.56 -2.56
N ALA A 234 -2.08 17.11 -1.52
CA ALA A 234 -1.63 16.01 -0.68
C ALA A 234 -1.59 14.69 -1.46
N GLY A 235 -2.59 14.44 -2.31
CA GLY A 235 -2.63 13.29 -3.22
C GLY A 235 -1.45 13.28 -4.19
N ALA A 236 -1.11 14.45 -4.77
CA ALA A 236 0.03 14.57 -5.68
C ALA A 236 1.36 14.28 -4.99
N VAL A 237 1.53 14.68 -3.72
CA VAL A 237 2.70 14.32 -2.92
C VAL A 237 2.78 12.80 -2.77
N ALA A 238 1.68 12.16 -2.33
CA ALA A 238 1.65 10.72 -2.11
C ALA A 238 1.98 9.92 -3.39
N THR A 239 1.33 10.29 -4.50
CA THR A 239 1.48 9.59 -5.78
C THR A 239 2.84 9.80 -6.41
N THR A 240 3.49 10.94 -6.17
CA THR A 240 4.87 11.19 -6.62
C THR A 240 5.85 10.25 -5.92
N PHE A 241 5.76 10.12 -4.59
CA PHE A 241 6.59 9.18 -3.84
C PHE A 241 6.34 7.73 -4.30
N LEU A 242 5.07 7.38 -4.48
CA LEU A 242 4.66 6.07 -4.93
C LEU A 242 5.25 5.72 -6.31
N ALA A 243 5.13 6.64 -7.26
CA ALA A 243 5.67 6.46 -8.61
C ALA A 243 7.20 6.32 -8.62
N ILE A 244 7.91 7.17 -7.86
CA ILE A 244 9.38 7.10 -7.76
C ILE A 244 9.82 5.74 -7.21
N ILE A 245 9.17 5.28 -6.14
CA ILE A 245 9.53 4.00 -5.52
C ILE A 245 9.20 2.84 -6.44
N TYR A 246 8.05 2.85 -7.12
CA TYR A 246 7.69 1.78 -8.07
C TYR A 246 8.65 1.69 -9.25
N VAL A 247 9.05 2.82 -9.82
CA VAL A 247 10.05 2.85 -10.90
C VAL A 247 11.39 2.30 -10.41
N GLY A 248 11.84 2.73 -9.23
CA GLY A 248 13.08 2.22 -8.65
C GLY A 248 13.03 0.71 -8.37
N ILE A 249 11.92 0.20 -7.83
CA ILE A 249 11.76 -1.23 -7.55
C ILE A 249 11.67 -2.05 -8.85
N ALA A 250 10.99 -1.54 -9.88
CA ALA A 250 10.98 -2.19 -11.18
C ALA A 250 12.38 -2.25 -11.79
N TYR A 251 13.18 -1.20 -11.63
CA TYR A 251 14.57 -1.19 -12.05
C TYR A 251 15.45 -2.16 -11.25
N LEU A 252 15.23 -2.25 -9.93
CA LEU A 252 15.83 -3.26 -9.06
C LEU A 252 15.49 -4.68 -9.56
N GLY A 253 14.22 -4.93 -9.88
CA GLY A 253 13.79 -6.19 -10.47
C GLY A 253 14.52 -6.50 -11.76
N ALA A 254 14.51 -5.56 -12.72
CA ALA A 254 15.11 -5.73 -14.05
C ALA A 254 16.61 -6.05 -14.00
N THR A 255 17.34 -5.41 -13.10
CA THR A 255 18.80 -5.60 -12.93
C THR A 255 19.17 -6.82 -12.08
N SER A 256 18.22 -7.44 -11.37
CA SER A 256 18.48 -8.60 -10.53
C SER A 256 18.46 -9.94 -11.28
N THR A 257 17.90 -9.95 -12.50
CA THR A 257 17.65 -11.17 -13.30
C THR A 257 18.90 -11.94 -13.68
N GLU A 258 19.99 -11.26 -14.02
CA GLU A 258 21.26 -11.93 -14.35
C GLU A 258 21.86 -12.66 -13.13
N LEU A 259 21.71 -12.08 -11.94
CA LEU A 259 22.30 -12.60 -10.72
C LEU A 259 21.45 -13.70 -10.07
N PHE A 260 20.13 -13.50 -10.01
CA PHE A 260 19.22 -14.37 -9.26
C PHE A 260 18.30 -15.22 -10.15
N GLY A 261 18.25 -14.97 -11.45
CA GLY A 261 17.22 -15.55 -12.31
C GLY A 261 15.85 -14.92 -12.06
N LEU A 262 14.80 -15.68 -12.39
CA LEU A 262 13.41 -15.26 -12.23
C LEU A 262 12.78 -15.92 -11.01
N PHE A 263 12.12 -15.12 -10.18
CA PHE A 263 11.34 -15.60 -9.06
C PHE A 263 9.83 -15.55 -9.34
N ASP A 264 9.08 -16.48 -8.76
CA ASP A 264 7.62 -16.55 -8.89
C ASP A 264 6.89 -15.40 -8.17
N THR A 265 7.56 -14.71 -7.24
CA THR A 265 7.03 -13.54 -6.54
C THR A 265 8.11 -12.47 -6.38
N GLY A 266 7.69 -11.21 -6.16
CA GLY A 266 8.63 -10.12 -5.93
C GLY A 266 9.28 -10.10 -4.53
N GLY A 267 8.87 -10.98 -3.62
CA GLY A 267 9.41 -11.04 -2.27
C GLY A 267 10.88 -11.44 -2.24
N PRO A 268 11.25 -12.60 -2.82
CA PRO A 268 12.64 -13.04 -2.98
C PRO A 268 13.52 -12.05 -3.74
N VAL A 269 12.95 -11.29 -4.68
CA VAL A 269 13.68 -10.23 -5.41
C VAL A 269 14.19 -9.15 -4.44
N LEU A 270 13.32 -8.70 -3.54
CA LEU A 270 13.63 -7.64 -2.59
C LEU A 270 14.57 -8.10 -1.47
N SER A 271 14.35 -9.30 -0.94
CA SER A 271 15.22 -9.89 0.09
C SER A 271 16.60 -10.22 -0.49
N GLY A 272 16.66 -10.81 -1.68
CA GLY A 272 17.89 -11.06 -2.43
C GLY A 272 18.68 -9.78 -2.70
N ALA A 273 18.03 -8.73 -3.21
CA ALA A 273 18.69 -7.44 -3.44
C ALA A 273 19.18 -6.80 -2.12
N SER A 274 18.38 -6.84 -1.06
CA SER A 274 18.77 -6.29 0.25
C SER A 274 19.98 -7.03 0.84
N SER A 275 20.02 -8.36 0.69
CA SER A 275 21.18 -9.18 1.06
C SER A 275 22.41 -8.85 0.21
N HIS A 276 22.24 -8.65 -1.10
CA HIS A 276 23.35 -8.32 -2.00
C HIS A 276 24.04 -7.00 -1.64
N TYR A 277 23.27 -5.93 -1.37
CA TYR A 277 23.85 -4.61 -1.13
C TYR A 277 24.30 -4.38 0.32
N LEU A 278 23.58 -4.96 1.28
CA LEU A 278 23.73 -4.63 2.70
C LEU A 278 23.90 -5.86 3.59
N GLY A 279 23.99 -7.06 3.01
CA GLY A 279 24.15 -8.32 3.75
C GLY A 279 23.01 -8.60 4.71
N THR A 280 23.35 -9.23 5.85
CA THR A 280 22.38 -9.52 6.93
C THR A 280 21.72 -8.26 7.47
N PHE A 281 22.44 -7.14 7.52
CA PHE A 281 21.86 -5.87 7.95
C PHE A 281 20.73 -5.42 7.02
N GLY A 282 20.92 -5.57 5.71
CA GLY A 282 19.89 -5.29 4.71
C GLY A 282 18.65 -6.15 4.86
N LEU A 283 18.84 -7.45 5.09
CA LEU A 283 17.73 -8.39 5.31
C LEU A 283 16.92 -8.04 6.55
N VAL A 284 17.59 -7.79 7.69
CA VAL A 284 16.91 -7.41 8.95
C VAL A 284 16.21 -6.07 8.79
N MET A 285 16.85 -5.11 8.14
CA MET A 285 16.26 -3.81 7.83
C MET A 285 15.00 -3.96 6.98
N LEU A 286 15.07 -4.73 5.88
CA LEU A 286 13.92 -5.00 5.01
C LEU A 286 12.81 -5.68 5.80
N ALA A 287 13.13 -6.66 6.64
CA ALA A 287 12.14 -7.34 7.46
C ALA A 287 11.37 -6.38 8.37
N VAL A 288 12.08 -5.51 9.09
CA VAL A 288 11.45 -4.49 9.93
C VAL A 288 10.58 -3.55 9.11
N VAL A 289 11.07 -3.11 7.95
CA VAL A 289 10.34 -2.22 7.03
C VAL A 289 9.02 -2.85 6.58
N ILE A 290 9.08 -4.09 6.09
CA ILE A 290 7.91 -4.81 5.59
C ILE A 290 6.92 -5.11 6.71
N LEU A 291 7.39 -5.62 7.85
CA LEU A 291 6.54 -5.95 8.99
C LEU A 291 5.74 -4.73 9.44
N LEU A 292 6.42 -3.59 9.58
CA LEU A 292 5.78 -2.34 9.97
C LEU A 292 4.82 -1.85 8.90
N ALA A 293 5.21 -1.81 7.63
CA ALA A 293 4.32 -1.40 6.54
C ALA A 293 3.04 -2.26 6.51
N CYS A 294 3.19 -3.58 6.49
CA CYS A 294 2.06 -4.52 6.45
C CYS A 294 1.16 -4.41 7.69
N LEU A 295 1.74 -4.32 8.89
CA LEU A 295 0.99 -4.18 10.13
C LEU A 295 0.14 -2.90 10.10
N THR A 296 0.70 -1.81 9.58
CA THR A 296 0.03 -0.51 9.55
C THR A 296 -1.12 -0.46 8.57
N THR A 297 -0.96 -1.06 7.40
CA THR A 297 -2.05 -1.28 6.45
C THR A 297 -3.12 -2.18 7.05
N SER A 298 -2.74 -3.30 7.67
CA SER A 298 -3.67 -4.25 8.29
C SER A 298 -4.54 -3.57 9.36
N ILE A 299 -3.94 -2.78 10.26
CA ILE A 299 -4.67 -1.99 11.26
C ILE A 299 -5.61 -1.00 10.60
N GLY A 300 -5.16 -0.26 9.58
CA GLY A 300 -6.00 0.69 8.85
C GLY A 300 -7.23 0.03 8.22
N LEU A 301 -7.07 -1.17 7.67
CA LEU A 301 -8.16 -1.93 7.06
C LEU A 301 -9.15 -2.47 8.09
N VAL A 302 -8.67 -3.13 9.15
CA VAL A 302 -9.53 -3.68 10.22
C VAL A 302 -10.31 -2.56 10.91
N THR A 303 -9.64 -1.45 11.24
CA THR A 303 -10.29 -0.30 11.89
C THR A 303 -11.35 0.33 10.98
N ALA A 304 -11.06 0.54 9.70
CA ALA A 304 -12.02 1.12 8.76
C ALA A 304 -13.25 0.20 8.53
N CYS A 305 -13.05 -1.12 8.45
CA CYS A 305 -14.14 -2.08 8.42
C CYS A 305 -14.99 -2.01 9.69
N ALA A 306 -14.35 -2.07 10.87
CA ALA A 306 -15.06 -2.05 12.13
C ALA A 306 -15.84 -0.75 12.36
N GLU A 307 -15.30 0.41 11.98
CA GLU A 307 -15.98 1.71 12.05
C GLU A 307 -17.22 1.75 11.12
N TYR A 308 -17.08 1.28 9.89
CA TYR A 308 -18.19 1.26 8.94
C TYR A 308 -19.32 0.32 9.41
N PHE A 309 -19.00 -0.92 9.79
CA PHE A 309 -19.99 -1.88 10.23
C PHE A 309 -20.64 -1.49 11.57
N ASN A 310 -19.91 -0.82 12.47
CA ASN A 310 -20.50 -0.22 13.66
C ASN A 310 -21.46 0.93 13.33
N THR A 311 -21.19 1.71 12.29
CA THR A 311 -22.09 2.79 11.85
C THR A 311 -23.43 2.25 11.34
N ILE A 312 -23.43 1.16 10.58
CA ILE A 312 -24.67 0.56 10.05
C ILE A 312 -25.37 -0.37 11.06
N MET A 313 -24.64 -0.95 12.01
CA MET A 313 -25.16 -1.83 13.07
C MET A 313 -24.73 -1.33 14.47
N PRO A 314 -25.25 -0.19 14.94
CA PRO A 314 -24.78 0.47 16.17
C PRO A 314 -25.05 -0.34 17.44
N LYS A 315 -25.93 -1.35 17.39
CA LYS A 315 -26.18 -2.27 18.51
C LYS A 315 -24.99 -3.19 18.81
N ILE A 316 -24.12 -3.43 17.83
CA ILE A 316 -22.91 -4.25 17.99
C ILE A 316 -21.73 -3.30 18.26
N SER A 317 -21.02 -3.52 19.35
CA SER A 317 -19.90 -2.66 19.72
C SER A 317 -18.76 -2.73 18.68
N TYR A 318 -18.07 -1.60 18.48
CA TYR A 318 -16.86 -1.53 17.66
C TYR A 318 -15.85 -2.65 17.95
N LYS A 319 -15.63 -2.96 19.24
CA LYS A 319 -14.68 -4.00 19.66
C LYS A 319 -15.05 -5.39 19.13
N VAL A 320 -16.34 -5.71 19.02
CA VAL A 320 -16.79 -7.00 18.47
C VAL A 320 -16.49 -7.08 16.98
N PHE A 321 -16.69 -5.98 16.23
CA PHE A 321 -16.31 -5.96 14.82
C PHE A 321 -14.80 -6.05 14.62
N VAL A 322 -14.00 -5.40 15.48
CA VAL A 322 -12.54 -5.54 15.43
C VAL A 322 -12.10 -6.99 15.65
N ILE A 323 -12.71 -7.71 16.60
CA ILE A 323 -12.46 -9.14 16.82
C ILE A 323 -12.89 -9.99 15.62
N PHE A 324 -14.03 -9.68 15.01
CA PHE A 324 -14.54 -10.45 13.88
C PHE A 324 -13.72 -10.26 12.60
N PHE A 325 -13.13 -9.08 12.39
CA PHE A 325 -12.39 -8.75 11.17
C PHE A 325 -10.87 -8.97 11.25
N SER A 326 -10.33 -9.28 12.44
CA SER A 326 -8.91 -9.61 12.62
C SER A 326 -8.68 -11.11 12.55
#